data_AF-A0A3N5U122-F1
#
_entry.id   AF-A0A3N5U122-F1
#
_cell.length_a   1.000
_cell.length_b   1.000
_cell.length_c   1.000
_cell.angle_alpha   90.00
_cell.angle_beta   90.00
_cell.angle_gamma   90.00
#
_symmetry.space_group_name_H-M   'P 1'
#
loop_
_entity.id
_entity.type
_entity.pdbx_description
1 polymer ?
#
loop_
_entity_poly.entity_id
_entity_poly.type
_entity_poly.pdbx_seq_one_letter_code
_entity_poly.pdbx_strand_id
1 'polypeptide(L)'
;MILYVTVAVELGKKVIDERFGDCIEYYLAPNTQHKVWPWIFPKRDVVTLGTGGYMTQELISNAYPTVNTYMENFLNLPIVKKKLDGGKIVSYGLHLEFDGQLPRTTTDGLILTGEGMVESFFTGVYAAVAAAAAIKEKNNSAEFLAERFQEQMNANAYLTAFYYVAAENKKSILSMTDEEITYMMQNVVLSGGFLRVNETACTGCGKCRDFCACGVWEKAGEIYKPVRQDLCAECGACWNICPAEAVELDEPSGGTGVVFTFG
;
A
#
# COMPACT_ATOMS: atom_id res chain seq x y z
N MET A 1 3.60 -8.86 0.70
CA MET A 1 3.71 -7.53 1.37
C MET A 1 4.46 -6.56 0.49
N ILE A 2 3.76 -5.54 0.02
CA ILE A 2 4.27 -4.42 -0.77
C ILE A 2 3.94 -3.13 -0.01
N LEU A 3 4.93 -2.28 0.23
CA LEU A 3 4.74 -1.00 0.91
C LEU A 3 4.73 0.13 -0.13
N TYR A 4 3.60 0.82 -0.25
CA TYR A 4 3.40 1.96 -1.13
C TYR A 4 3.37 3.28 -0.36
N VAL A 5 3.86 4.31 -1.03
CA VAL A 5 3.55 5.73 -0.81
C VAL A 5 2.55 6.19 -1.89
N THR A 6 1.58 7.00 -1.49
CA THR A 6 0.56 7.57 -2.37
C THR A 6 0.45 9.08 -2.18
N VAL A 7 0.09 9.79 -3.25
CA VAL A 7 -0.04 11.26 -3.27
C VAL A 7 -1.29 11.63 -4.07
N ALA A 8 -2.10 12.57 -3.57
CA ALA A 8 -3.18 13.18 -4.34
C ALA A 8 -2.79 14.61 -4.74
N VAL A 9 -2.92 14.93 -6.03
CA VAL A 9 -2.65 16.26 -6.59
C VAL A 9 -3.95 16.82 -7.18
N GLU A 10 -4.42 17.91 -6.60
CA GLU A 10 -5.51 18.75 -7.09
C GLU A 10 -5.06 19.47 -8.37
N LEU A 11 -5.82 19.27 -9.46
CA LEU A 11 -5.59 19.87 -10.77
C LEU A 11 -6.87 20.50 -11.35
N GLY A 12 -8.05 20.06 -10.90
CA GLY A 12 -9.36 20.44 -11.44
C GLY A 12 -9.68 19.72 -12.75
N LYS A 13 -10.95 19.30 -12.92
CA LYS A 13 -11.38 18.38 -13.98
C LYS A 13 -10.84 18.70 -15.37
N LYS A 14 -10.94 19.96 -15.81
CA LYS A 14 -10.51 20.36 -17.16
C LYS A 14 -9.03 20.01 -17.44
N VAL A 15 -8.16 20.19 -16.45
CA VAL A 15 -6.71 19.93 -16.60
C VAL A 15 -6.45 18.42 -16.63
N ILE A 16 -7.25 17.63 -15.91
CA ILE A 16 -7.18 16.17 -15.92
C ILE A 16 -7.68 15.62 -17.26
N ASP A 17 -8.85 16.09 -17.72
CA ASP A 17 -9.42 15.76 -19.04
C ASP A 17 -8.41 16.00 -20.18
N GLU A 18 -7.67 17.10 -20.12
CA GLU A 18 -6.70 17.51 -21.15
C GLU A 18 -5.37 16.75 -21.09
N ARG A 19 -4.88 16.42 -19.88
CA ARG A 19 -3.51 15.86 -19.68
C ARG A 19 -3.46 14.36 -19.39
N PHE A 20 -4.59 13.74 -19.04
CA PHE A 20 -4.72 12.33 -18.68
C PHE A 20 -5.95 11.67 -19.32
N GLY A 21 -7.06 12.40 -19.44
CA GLY A 21 -8.35 11.83 -19.84
C GLY A 21 -8.78 10.69 -18.90
N ASP A 22 -9.39 9.66 -19.46
CA ASP A 22 -9.82 8.46 -18.72
C ASP A 22 -8.68 7.40 -18.58
N CYS A 23 -7.42 7.76 -18.89
CA CYS A 23 -6.32 6.80 -18.90
C CYS A 23 -5.71 6.55 -17.52
N ILE A 24 -5.77 5.29 -17.08
CA ILE A 24 -4.89 4.75 -16.03
C ILE A 24 -3.47 4.64 -16.60
N GLU A 25 -2.50 5.31 -15.97
CA GLU A 25 -1.11 5.36 -16.44
C GLU A 25 -0.18 4.57 -15.53
N TYR A 26 0.64 3.70 -16.13
CA TYR A 26 1.75 3.01 -15.47
C TYR A 26 3.07 3.54 -16.01
N TYR A 27 4.05 3.71 -15.13
CA TYR A 27 5.35 4.27 -15.46
C TYR A 27 6.44 3.22 -15.24
N LEU A 28 7.54 3.32 -15.98
CA LEU A 28 8.76 2.54 -15.75
C LEU A 28 9.95 3.48 -15.93
N ALA A 29 10.53 3.89 -14.81
CA ALA A 29 11.77 4.65 -14.76
C ALA A 29 12.66 4.10 -13.63
N PRO A 30 13.99 4.24 -13.70
CA PRO A 30 14.83 3.98 -12.54
C PRO A 30 14.55 5.03 -11.45
N ASN A 31 14.92 4.75 -10.19
CA ASN A 31 14.59 5.51 -8.97
C ASN A 31 13.12 5.58 -8.54
N THR A 32 12.16 5.23 -9.39
CA THR A 32 10.75 5.52 -9.07
C THR A 32 10.01 4.40 -8.36
N GLN A 33 10.63 3.22 -8.14
CA GLN A 33 10.05 2.06 -7.45
C GLN A 33 11.11 1.02 -7.08
N HIS A 34 10.74 0.02 -6.26
CA HIS A 34 11.51 -1.22 -6.03
C HIS A 34 10.67 -2.47 -6.30
N LYS A 35 11.02 -3.21 -7.36
CA LYS A 35 10.36 -4.47 -7.78
C LYS A 35 8.83 -4.38 -8.03
N VAL A 36 8.25 -3.17 -8.20
CA VAL A 36 6.82 -2.91 -8.52
C VAL A 36 6.68 -1.95 -9.71
N TRP A 37 5.57 -1.22 -9.82
CA TRP A 37 5.35 -0.13 -10.79
C TRP A 37 4.78 1.13 -10.12
N PRO A 38 5.28 2.34 -10.44
CA PRO A 38 4.59 3.60 -10.21
C PRO A 38 3.36 3.74 -11.11
N TRP A 39 2.36 4.45 -10.61
CA TRP A 39 1.10 4.67 -11.32
C TRP A 39 0.55 6.09 -11.12
N ILE A 40 -0.21 6.58 -12.10
CA ILE A 40 -1.09 7.76 -11.96
C ILE A 40 -2.50 7.36 -12.41
N PHE A 41 -3.47 7.47 -11.50
CA PHE A 41 -4.88 7.23 -11.76
C PHE A 41 -5.63 8.58 -11.70
N PRO A 42 -6.19 9.06 -12.82
CA PRO A 42 -7.01 10.26 -12.80
C PRO A 42 -8.33 10.01 -12.06
N LYS A 43 -8.77 11.02 -11.30
CA LYS A 43 -10.11 11.11 -10.72
C LYS A 43 -10.73 12.44 -11.17
N ARG A 44 -11.90 12.79 -10.62
CA ARG A 44 -12.70 13.92 -11.09
C ARG A 44 -11.95 15.26 -11.08
N ASP A 45 -11.41 15.68 -9.94
CA ASP A 45 -10.73 16.97 -9.76
C ASP A 45 -9.31 16.84 -9.17
N VAL A 46 -8.94 15.62 -8.75
CA VAL A 46 -7.59 15.23 -8.31
C VAL A 46 -7.05 14.10 -9.20
N VAL A 47 -5.73 14.03 -9.38
CA VAL A 47 -5.05 12.79 -9.80
C VAL A 47 -4.43 12.14 -8.57
N THR A 48 -4.55 10.83 -8.45
CA THR A 48 -3.79 10.06 -7.45
C THR A 48 -2.58 9.41 -8.09
N LEU A 49 -1.44 9.49 -7.42
CA LEU A 49 -0.21 8.80 -7.75
C LEU A 49 0.09 7.77 -6.66
N GLY A 50 0.78 6.69 -7.02
CA GLY A 50 1.35 5.77 -6.06
C GLY A 50 2.58 5.07 -6.59
N THR A 51 3.48 4.67 -5.69
CA THR A 51 4.64 3.81 -5.96
C THR A 51 5.22 3.29 -4.64
N GLY A 52 6.27 2.49 -4.65
CA GLY A 52 6.91 1.95 -3.45
C GLY A 52 7.68 0.68 -3.79
N GLY A 53 7.49 -0.39 -3.02
CA GLY A 53 8.04 -1.68 -3.40
C GLY A 53 7.79 -2.86 -2.45
N TYR A 54 8.19 -4.05 -2.91
CA TYR A 54 8.15 -5.28 -2.11
C TYR A 54 9.03 -5.14 -0.86
N MET A 55 8.56 -5.61 0.30
CA MET A 55 9.30 -5.56 1.56
C MET A 55 10.47 -6.59 1.61
N THR A 56 11.49 -6.39 0.78
CA THR A 56 12.79 -7.07 0.87
C THR A 56 13.80 -6.22 1.66
N GLN A 57 15.04 -6.69 1.82
CA GLN A 57 16.06 -5.95 2.57
C GLN A 57 16.62 -4.74 1.79
N GLU A 58 16.37 -4.69 0.49
CA GLU A 58 16.86 -3.63 -0.41
C GLU A 58 15.89 -2.43 -0.50
N LEU A 59 14.59 -2.64 -0.21
CA LEU A 59 13.54 -1.60 -0.23
C LEU A 59 13.85 -0.41 0.66
N ILE A 60 14.41 -0.71 1.84
CA ILE A 60 14.83 0.31 2.81
C ILE A 60 16.31 0.10 3.11
N SER A 61 17.13 1.08 2.75
CA SER A 61 18.59 0.99 2.75
C SER A 61 19.22 2.35 3.02
N ASN A 62 20.55 2.41 3.24
CA ASN A 62 21.32 3.65 3.47
C ASN A 62 20.99 4.79 2.50
N ALA A 63 20.55 4.42 1.29
CA ALA A 63 20.26 5.37 0.26
C ALA A 63 18.86 5.17 -0.39
N TYR A 64 18.03 4.23 0.06
CA TYR A 64 16.56 4.36 -0.01
C TYR A 64 16.00 4.34 1.43
N PRO A 65 16.17 5.41 2.25
CA PRO A 65 15.82 5.35 3.67
C PRO A 65 14.31 5.33 3.94
N THR A 66 13.48 5.64 2.94
CA THR A 66 12.01 5.65 3.02
C THR A 66 11.43 5.33 1.65
N VAL A 67 10.19 4.80 1.58
CA VAL A 67 9.51 4.62 0.29
C VAL A 67 9.13 5.94 -0.39
N ASN A 68 9.02 7.04 0.37
CA ASN A 68 8.75 8.37 -0.19
C ASN A 68 9.80 8.81 -1.21
N THR A 69 11.04 8.32 -1.10
CA THR A 69 12.09 8.40 -2.13
C THR A 69 11.60 8.08 -3.53
N TYR A 70 10.86 6.97 -3.66
CA TYR A 70 10.34 6.53 -4.94
C TYR A 70 9.32 7.53 -5.49
N MET A 71 8.51 8.14 -4.61
CA MET A 71 7.54 9.18 -4.96
C MET A 71 8.20 10.53 -5.28
N GLU A 72 9.22 10.98 -4.55
CA GLU A 72 9.95 12.21 -4.86
C GLU A 72 10.63 12.13 -6.22
N ASN A 73 11.25 11.00 -6.55
CA ASN A 73 11.81 10.75 -7.87
C ASN A 73 10.71 10.66 -8.95
N PHE A 74 9.57 10.04 -8.64
CA PHE A 74 8.45 9.88 -9.57
C PHE A 74 7.80 11.23 -9.93
N LEU A 75 7.50 12.06 -8.92
CA LEU A 75 7.04 13.43 -9.08
C LEU A 75 8.04 14.30 -9.85
N ASN A 76 9.35 14.00 -9.76
CA ASN A 76 10.39 14.73 -10.48
C ASN A 76 10.69 14.24 -11.91
N LEU A 77 10.09 13.15 -12.39
CA LEU A 77 10.23 12.75 -13.79
C LEU A 77 9.75 13.88 -14.73
N PRO A 78 10.50 14.27 -15.78
CA PRO A 78 10.14 15.43 -16.61
C PRO A 78 8.73 15.39 -17.22
N ILE A 79 8.25 14.19 -17.58
CA ILE A 79 6.89 13.97 -18.08
C ILE A 79 5.83 14.12 -16.98
N VAL A 80 6.11 13.65 -15.75
CA VAL A 80 5.22 13.78 -14.60
C VAL A 80 5.15 15.23 -14.14
N LYS A 81 6.29 15.93 -14.00
CA LYS A 81 6.33 17.37 -13.71
C LYS A 81 5.48 18.18 -14.68
N LYS A 82 5.59 17.91 -15.98
CA LYS A 82 4.79 18.58 -17.02
C LYS A 82 3.29 18.26 -16.91
N LYS A 83 2.93 17.01 -16.59
CA LYS A 83 1.54 16.57 -16.40
C LYS A 83 0.91 17.18 -15.13
N LEU A 84 1.68 17.35 -14.07
CA LEU A 84 1.24 17.92 -12.77
C LEU A 84 1.40 19.45 -12.68
N ASP A 85 1.87 20.13 -13.74
CA ASP A 85 2.19 21.56 -13.70
C ASP A 85 0.99 22.44 -13.29
N GLY A 86 1.21 23.34 -12.33
CA GLY A 86 0.16 24.14 -11.69
C GLY A 86 -0.70 23.40 -10.65
N GLY A 87 -0.48 22.09 -10.44
CA GLY A 87 -1.21 21.29 -9.46
C GLY A 87 -0.73 21.47 -8.02
N LYS A 88 -1.60 21.14 -7.06
CA LYS A 88 -1.36 21.26 -5.62
C LYS A 88 -1.46 19.88 -4.95
N ILE A 89 -0.43 19.47 -4.21
CA ILE A 89 -0.53 18.27 -3.35
C ILE A 89 -1.56 18.56 -2.25
N VAL A 90 -2.55 17.68 -2.12
CA VAL A 90 -3.65 17.78 -1.13
C VAL A 90 -3.74 16.59 -0.18
N SER A 91 -3.10 15.47 -0.52
CA SER A 91 -2.95 14.32 0.38
C SER A 91 -1.66 13.58 0.11
N TYR A 92 -1.10 12.99 1.16
CA TYR A 92 0.09 12.15 1.15
C TYR A 92 -0.18 10.99 2.12
N GLY A 93 0.06 9.75 1.72
CA GLY A 93 -0.34 8.57 2.50
C GLY A 93 0.59 7.38 2.28
N LEU A 94 0.54 6.44 3.22
CA LEU A 94 1.24 5.16 3.15
C LEU A 94 0.21 4.03 3.10
N HIS A 95 0.47 2.98 2.33
CA HIS A 95 -0.38 1.81 2.24
C HIS A 95 0.46 0.53 2.21
N LEU A 96 0.06 -0.48 2.97
CA LEU A 96 0.71 -1.78 2.99
C LEU A 96 -0.27 -2.80 2.37
N GLU A 97 0.16 -3.48 1.32
CA GLU A 97 -0.64 -4.41 0.53
C GLU A 97 -0.14 -5.85 0.67
N PHE A 98 -1.02 -6.77 1.06
CA PHE A 98 -0.78 -8.21 0.98
C PHE A 98 -0.86 -8.72 -0.46
N ASP A 99 0.26 -8.62 -1.20
CA ASP A 99 0.50 -9.48 -2.36
C ASP A 99 0.90 -10.90 -1.88
N GLY A 100 -0.10 -11.76 -1.77
CA GLY A 100 0.02 -13.16 -1.39
C GLY A 100 -1.33 -13.87 -1.59
N GLN A 101 -1.36 -15.20 -1.48
CA GLN A 101 -2.62 -15.94 -1.44
C GLN A 101 -2.89 -16.40 -0.01
N LEU A 102 -4.04 -16.00 0.54
CA LEU A 102 -4.53 -16.56 1.80
C LEU A 102 -4.93 -18.02 1.56
N PRO A 103 -4.46 -19.01 2.35
CA PRO A 103 -4.77 -20.42 2.13
C PRO A 103 -6.24 -20.77 2.40
N ARG A 104 -6.99 -19.85 3.02
CA ARG A 104 -8.43 -19.96 3.29
C ARG A 104 -9.02 -18.56 3.45
N THR A 105 -10.09 -18.26 2.70
CA THR A 105 -10.82 -16.97 2.79
C THR A 105 -12.24 -17.10 3.32
N THR A 106 -12.75 -18.31 3.57
CA THR A 106 -14.10 -18.53 4.13
C THR A 106 -14.13 -19.49 5.30
N THR A 107 -15.01 -19.23 6.26
CA THR A 107 -15.46 -20.20 7.26
C THR A 107 -16.97 -20.03 7.48
N ASP A 108 -17.62 -20.93 8.22
CA ASP A 108 -19.06 -20.89 8.39
C ASP A 108 -19.52 -19.54 8.96
N GLY A 109 -20.37 -18.83 8.21
CA GLY A 109 -20.85 -17.49 8.52
C GLY A 109 -19.88 -16.33 8.25
N LEU A 110 -18.68 -16.55 7.68
CA LEU A 110 -17.67 -15.52 7.45
C LEU A 110 -16.98 -15.64 6.07
N ILE A 111 -16.96 -14.55 5.32
CA ILE A 111 -16.05 -14.32 4.20
C ILE A 111 -15.02 -13.28 4.65
N LEU A 112 -13.74 -13.65 4.62
CA LEU A 112 -12.61 -12.73 4.74
C LEU A 112 -12.36 -12.11 3.37
N THR A 113 -12.37 -10.78 3.31
CA THR A 113 -12.35 -9.98 2.08
C THR A 113 -11.55 -8.70 2.32
N GLY A 114 -10.86 -8.20 1.30
CA GLY A 114 -9.97 -7.04 1.40
C GLY A 114 -8.51 -7.38 1.13
N GLU A 115 -7.69 -6.33 1.07
CA GLU A 115 -6.36 -6.29 0.44
C GLU A 115 -6.38 -6.58 -1.08
N GLY A 116 -5.30 -6.24 -1.78
CA GLY A 116 -5.26 -6.16 -3.24
C GLY A 116 -5.80 -4.82 -3.79
N MET A 117 -4.97 -4.08 -4.53
CA MET A 117 -5.23 -2.71 -5.01
C MET A 117 -6.47 -2.59 -5.92
N VAL A 118 -6.78 -3.65 -6.69
CA VAL A 118 -7.97 -3.71 -7.54
C VAL A 118 -9.08 -4.56 -6.90
N GLU A 119 -8.70 -5.60 -6.16
CA GLU A 119 -9.60 -6.57 -5.55
C GLU A 119 -10.44 -5.97 -4.41
N SER A 120 -9.85 -5.13 -3.57
CA SER A 120 -10.54 -4.46 -2.46
C SER A 120 -11.79 -3.65 -2.87
N PHE A 121 -11.85 -3.14 -4.11
CA PHE A 121 -13.04 -2.44 -4.64
C PHE A 121 -14.22 -3.39 -4.95
N PHE A 122 -13.94 -4.60 -5.41
CA PHE A 122 -14.97 -5.54 -5.89
C PHE A 122 -15.32 -6.62 -4.86
N THR A 123 -14.33 -7.10 -4.11
CA THR A 123 -14.47 -8.23 -3.17
C THR A 123 -15.48 -7.93 -2.07
N GLY A 124 -15.57 -6.70 -1.56
CA GLY A 124 -16.62 -6.29 -0.61
C GLY A 124 -18.04 -6.41 -1.17
N VAL A 125 -18.24 -6.09 -2.46
CA VAL A 125 -19.53 -6.27 -3.16
C VAL A 125 -19.82 -7.76 -3.36
N TYR A 126 -18.81 -8.55 -3.74
CA TYR A 126 -18.97 -9.99 -3.96
C TYR A 126 -19.23 -10.76 -2.67
N ALA A 127 -18.61 -10.36 -1.55
CA ALA A 127 -18.91 -10.87 -0.23
C ALA A 127 -20.36 -10.57 0.17
N ALA A 128 -20.86 -9.35 -0.12
CA ALA A 128 -22.26 -8.99 0.11
C ALA A 128 -23.24 -9.80 -0.75
N VAL A 129 -22.91 -10.06 -2.03
CA VAL A 129 -23.71 -10.93 -2.93
C VAL A 129 -23.73 -12.37 -2.45
N ALA A 130 -22.58 -12.92 -2.06
CA ALA A 130 -22.47 -14.28 -1.51
C ALA A 130 -23.22 -14.42 -0.16
N ALA A 131 -23.14 -13.41 0.71
CA ALA A 131 -23.91 -13.36 1.96
C ALA A 131 -25.42 -13.27 1.71
N ALA A 132 -25.87 -12.48 0.72
CA ALA A 132 -27.27 -12.39 0.35
C ALA A 132 -27.81 -13.73 -0.18
N ALA A 133 -27.02 -14.45 -0.99
CA ALA A 133 -27.34 -15.82 -1.42
C ALA A 133 -27.41 -16.79 -0.23
N ALA A 134 -26.45 -16.71 0.71
CA ALA A 134 -26.41 -17.57 1.90
C ALA A 134 -27.63 -17.37 2.81
N ILE A 135 -28.06 -16.11 3.00
CA ILE A 135 -29.28 -15.77 3.74
C ILE A 135 -30.54 -16.33 3.04
N LYS A 136 -30.62 -16.20 1.71
CA LYS A 136 -31.76 -16.67 0.90
C LYS A 136 -31.92 -18.19 0.94
N GLU A 137 -30.83 -18.93 0.72
CA GLU A 137 -30.83 -20.41 0.74
C GLU A 137 -30.71 -20.99 2.15
N LYS A 138 -30.54 -20.14 3.18
CA LYS A 138 -30.29 -20.52 4.59
C LYS A 138 -29.07 -21.43 4.77
N ASN A 139 -28.07 -21.29 3.91
CA ASN A 139 -26.82 -22.03 3.95
C ASN A 139 -25.65 -21.06 4.06
N ASN A 140 -25.00 -21.03 5.21
CA ASN A 140 -23.84 -20.19 5.51
C ASN A 140 -22.53 -20.99 5.60
N SER A 141 -22.46 -22.21 5.05
CA SER A 141 -21.23 -23.01 5.09
C SER A 141 -20.07 -22.34 4.36
N ALA A 142 -18.84 -22.59 4.82
CA ALA A 142 -17.62 -22.10 4.20
C ALA A 142 -17.55 -22.38 2.69
N GLU A 143 -18.08 -23.53 2.27
CA GLU A 143 -18.08 -24.02 0.89
C GLU A 143 -19.07 -23.24 0.02
N PHE A 144 -20.31 -23.05 0.51
CA PHE A 144 -21.34 -22.28 -0.21
C PHE A 144 -20.94 -20.80 -0.35
N LEU A 145 -20.37 -20.23 0.71
CA LEU A 145 -19.82 -18.86 0.69
C LEU A 145 -18.65 -18.74 -0.29
N ALA A 146 -17.75 -19.73 -0.35
CA ALA A 146 -16.62 -19.74 -1.28
C ALA A 146 -17.06 -19.87 -2.75
N GLU A 147 -18.00 -20.79 -3.05
CA GLU A 147 -18.55 -20.99 -4.40
C GLU A 147 -19.12 -19.66 -4.94
N ARG A 148 -20.01 -19.02 -4.17
CA ARG A 148 -20.69 -17.78 -4.59
C ARG A 148 -19.75 -16.58 -4.68
N PHE A 149 -18.73 -16.51 -3.83
CA PHE A 149 -17.71 -15.46 -3.92
C PHE A 149 -16.83 -15.63 -5.17
N GLN A 150 -16.36 -16.87 -5.42
CA GLN A 150 -15.49 -17.16 -6.57
C GLN A 150 -16.24 -17.11 -7.91
N GLU A 151 -17.54 -17.42 -7.94
CA GLU A 151 -18.40 -17.21 -9.11
C GLU A 151 -18.35 -15.75 -9.59
N GLN A 152 -18.41 -14.78 -8.66
CA GLN A 152 -18.32 -13.35 -8.99
C GLN A 152 -16.90 -12.93 -9.39
N MET A 153 -15.87 -13.40 -8.68
CA MET A 153 -14.46 -13.10 -9.01
C MET A 153 -14.10 -13.57 -10.42
N ASN A 154 -14.46 -14.81 -10.79
CA ASN A 154 -14.14 -15.38 -12.10
C ASN A 154 -14.99 -14.79 -13.24
N ALA A 155 -16.18 -14.25 -12.95
CA ALA A 155 -17.00 -13.53 -13.93
C ALA A 155 -16.46 -12.13 -14.28
N ASN A 156 -15.61 -11.53 -13.43
CA ASN A 156 -15.05 -10.21 -13.67
C ASN A 156 -13.81 -10.30 -14.58
N ALA A 157 -14.04 -10.22 -15.88
CA ALA A 157 -13.00 -10.25 -16.90
C ALA A 157 -11.89 -9.17 -16.73
N TYR A 158 -12.18 -8.04 -16.06
CA TYR A 158 -11.17 -7.02 -15.75
C TYR A 158 -10.23 -7.49 -14.63
N LEU A 159 -10.75 -8.11 -13.57
CA LEU A 159 -9.90 -8.76 -12.54
C LEU A 159 -9.10 -9.92 -13.14
N THR A 160 -9.71 -10.77 -13.98
CA THR A 160 -9.01 -11.88 -14.64
C THR A 160 -7.86 -11.39 -15.53
N ALA A 161 -8.08 -10.30 -16.28
CA ALA A 161 -7.03 -9.67 -17.09
C ALA A 161 -5.94 -9.00 -16.23
N PHE A 162 -6.32 -8.33 -15.14
CA PHE A 162 -5.38 -7.72 -14.19
C PHE A 162 -4.47 -8.77 -13.55
N TYR A 163 -5.02 -9.87 -13.02
CA TYR A 163 -4.24 -10.97 -12.45
C TYR A 163 -3.25 -11.57 -13.45
N TYR A 164 -3.65 -11.75 -14.72
CA TYR A 164 -2.77 -12.25 -15.77
C TYR A 164 -1.58 -11.29 -16.01
N VAL A 165 -1.86 -10.00 -16.22
CA VAL A 165 -0.81 -8.99 -16.44
C VAL A 165 0.11 -8.84 -15.22
N ALA A 166 -0.46 -8.82 -14.01
CA ALA A 166 0.31 -8.75 -12.77
C ALA A 166 1.23 -9.98 -12.59
N ALA A 167 0.74 -11.19 -12.92
CA ALA A 167 1.52 -12.41 -12.84
C ALA A 167 2.69 -12.45 -13.86
N GLU A 168 2.47 -12.03 -15.11
CA GLU A 168 3.56 -11.96 -16.10
C GLU A 168 4.59 -10.87 -15.76
N ASN A 169 4.14 -9.67 -15.32
CA ASN A 169 5.03 -8.61 -14.85
C ASN A 169 5.88 -9.07 -13.65
N LYS A 170 5.26 -9.77 -12.68
CA LYS A 170 5.93 -10.32 -11.50
C LYS A 170 7.01 -11.35 -11.86
N LYS A 171 6.74 -12.24 -12.83
CA LYS A 171 7.75 -13.17 -13.36
C LYS A 171 8.93 -12.42 -14.00
N SER A 172 8.65 -11.41 -14.83
CA SER A 172 9.69 -10.64 -15.53
C SER A 172 10.60 -9.89 -14.54
N ILE A 173 10.01 -9.19 -13.57
CA ILE A 173 10.77 -8.43 -12.55
C ILE A 173 11.61 -9.34 -11.65
N LEU A 174 11.10 -10.51 -11.28
CA LEU A 174 11.83 -11.48 -10.44
C LEU A 174 12.91 -12.29 -11.22
N SER A 175 13.10 -12.03 -12.51
CA SER A 175 14.10 -12.69 -13.36
C SER A 175 15.35 -11.84 -13.69
N MET A 176 15.38 -10.59 -13.23
CA MET A 176 16.52 -9.65 -13.41
C MET A 176 17.57 -9.81 -12.31
N THR A 177 18.81 -9.37 -12.53
CA THR A 177 19.89 -9.52 -11.54
C THR A 177 19.99 -8.33 -10.58
N ASP A 178 20.51 -8.56 -9.37
CA ASP A 178 20.63 -7.52 -8.35
C ASP A 178 21.56 -6.35 -8.77
N GLU A 179 22.48 -6.60 -9.70
CA GLU A 179 23.38 -5.58 -10.27
C GLU A 179 22.63 -4.56 -11.15
N GLU A 180 21.54 -4.96 -11.82
CA GLU A 180 20.67 -4.06 -12.59
C GLU A 180 19.80 -3.17 -11.69
N ILE A 181 19.54 -3.62 -10.46
CA ILE A 181 18.66 -2.97 -9.48
C ILE A 181 19.40 -1.92 -8.64
N THR A 182 20.73 -2.01 -8.57
CA THR A 182 21.57 -1.32 -7.56
C THR A 182 21.80 0.19 -7.79
N TYR A 183 21.49 0.76 -8.97
CA TYR A 183 22.23 1.95 -9.43
C TYR A 183 21.97 3.32 -8.75
N MET A 184 20.79 3.63 -8.19
CA MET A 184 20.44 5.00 -7.71
C MET A 184 19.41 5.01 -6.56
N MET A 185 19.28 6.12 -5.79
CA MET A 185 18.85 6.15 -4.36
C MET A 185 18.74 7.60 -3.69
N GLN A 186 17.64 8.03 -2.97
CA GLN A 186 17.54 8.82 -1.65
C GLN A 186 16.32 9.77 -1.29
N ASN A 187 15.73 9.67 -0.05
CA ASN A 187 14.90 10.62 0.82
C ASN A 187 13.38 10.93 0.52
N VAL A 188 12.38 11.32 1.39
CA VAL A 188 12.10 11.54 2.88
C VAL A 188 10.53 11.75 3.14
N VAL A 189 9.87 12.08 4.30
CA VAL A 189 9.37 11.36 5.55
C VAL A 189 7.87 11.78 5.87
N LEU A 190 7.23 11.40 7.02
CA LEU A 190 5.90 11.79 7.68
C LEU A 190 4.65 10.87 7.45
N SER A 191 3.48 10.80 8.17
CA SER A 191 2.80 11.47 9.37
C SER A 191 1.69 10.56 10.06
N GLY A 192 1.05 10.88 11.24
CA GLY A 192 0.50 9.90 12.25
C GLY A 192 -1.01 9.59 12.54
N GLY A 193 -1.39 8.69 13.51
CA GLY A 193 -0.57 8.00 14.57
C GLY A 193 -1.20 7.17 15.77
N PHE A 194 -0.65 5.99 16.23
CA PHE A 194 -1.18 5.17 17.38
C PHE A 194 -0.31 4.09 18.17
N LEU A 195 1.03 4.18 18.32
CA LEU A 195 1.89 2.98 18.55
C LEU A 195 2.42 2.66 19.99
N ARG A 196 2.76 1.39 20.28
CA ARG A 196 3.34 0.91 21.57
C ARG A 196 4.59 0.02 21.43
N VAL A 197 5.28 -0.24 22.56
CA VAL A 197 6.46 -1.13 22.63
C VAL A 197 6.51 -1.88 23.97
N ASN A 198 6.77 -3.19 23.90
CA ASN A 198 7.02 -4.05 25.05
C ASN A 198 8.47 -3.88 25.52
N GLU A 199 8.68 -3.11 26.58
CA GLU A 199 10.04 -2.75 27.04
C GLU A 199 10.88 -3.96 27.50
N THR A 200 10.23 -5.05 27.92
CA THR A 200 10.90 -6.30 28.31
C THR A 200 11.28 -7.22 27.16
N ALA A 201 10.57 -7.17 26.03
CA ALA A 201 10.90 -7.94 24.82
C ALA A 201 11.82 -7.16 23.85
N CYS A 202 11.90 -5.83 23.97
CA CYS A 202 12.64 -5.00 23.03
C CYS A 202 14.17 -5.24 23.10
N THR A 203 14.74 -5.83 22.05
CA THR A 203 16.18 -6.16 21.95
C THR A 203 17.09 -5.00 21.53
N GLY A 204 16.57 -3.77 21.42
CA GLY A 204 17.37 -2.62 20.98
C GLY A 204 17.83 -2.65 19.52
N CYS A 205 17.31 -3.57 18.69
CA CYS A 205 17.84 -3.84 17.35
C CYS A 205 17.59 -2.75 16.27
N GLY A 206 16.90 -1.65 16.59
CA GLY A 206 16.73 -0.49 15.69
C GLY A 206 15.75 -0.65 14.53
N LYS A 207 15.42 -1.86 14.08
CA LYS A 207 14.57 -2.13 12.91
C LYS A 207 13.24 -1.35 12.86
N CYS A 208 12.61 -1.10 14.01
CA CYS A 208 11.37 -0.32 14.08
C CYS A 208 11.56 1.17 13.72
N ARG A 209 12.72 1.76 14.04
CA ARG A 209 13.17 3.06 13.48
C ARG A 209 13.45 2.92 12.00
N ASP A 210 14.28 1.95 11.63
CA ASP A 210 14.85 1.86 10.28
C ASP A 210 13.77 1.71 9.20
N PHE A 211 12.73 0.93 9.46
CA PHE A 211 11.60 0.74 8.55
C PHE A 211 10.45 1.74 8.74
N CYS A 212 10.53 2.65 9.71
CA CYS A 212 9.51 3.68 9.89
C CYS A 212 9.80 4.88 9.00
N ALA A 213 9.27 4.83 7.77
CA ALA A 213 9.31 5.92 6.80
C ALA A 213 8.81 7.27 7.35
N CYS A 214 8.04 7.23 8.45
CA CYS A 214 7.46 8.41 9.08
C CYS A 214 8.27 8.94 10.29
N GLY A 215 9.34 8.26 10.70
CA GLY A 215 10.25 8.75 11.75
C GLY A 215 9.71 8.70 13.19
N VAL A 216 8.77 7.81 13.50
CA VAL A 216 8.08 7.71 14.82
C VAL A 216 9.02 7.38 15.99
N TRP A 217 10.06 6.59 15.72
CA TRP A 217 10.85 5.91 16.74
C TRP A 217 12.17 6.61 17.08
N GLU A 218 12.53 6.60 18.36
CA GLU A 218 13.80 7.11 18.90
C GLU A 218 14.42 6.10 19.87
N LYS A 219 15.75 6.10 20.03
CA LYS A 219 16.42 5.22 21.03
C LYS A 219 16.30 5.86 22.42
N ALA A 220 15.79 5.10 23.39
CA ALA A 220 15.64 5.50 24.78
C ALA A 220 16.37 4.49 25.68
N GLY A 221 17.60 4.81 26.09
CA GLY A 221 18.50 3.83 26.73
C GLY A 221 18.90 2.75 25.73
N GLU A 222 18.66 1.48 26.07
CA GLU A 222 18.93 0.34 25.18
C GLU A 222 17.77 -0.10 24.31
N ILE A 223 16.56 0.44 24.52
CA ILE A 223 15.37 0.13 23.72
C ILE A 223 15.02 1.28 22.77
N TYR A 224 14.06 1.05 21.88
CA TYR A 224 13.46 2.10 21.05
C TYR A 224 12.03 2.36 21.51
N LYS A 225 11.60 3.63 21.52
CA LYS A 225 10.22 4.02 21.87
C LYS A 225 9.58 4.81 20.73
N PRO A 226 8.25 4.67 20.51
CA PRO A 226 7.53 5.50 19.56
C PRO A 226 7.24 6.86 20.22
N VAL A 227 8.18 7.80 20.07
CA VAL A 227 8.14 9.12 20.72
C VAL A 227 7.26 10.09 19.91
N ARG A 228 7.41 10.09 18.58
CA ARG A 228 6.68 10.96 17.66
C ARG A 228 5.48 10.20 17.10
N GLN A 229 4.53 9.87 17.98
CA GLN A 229 3.38 9.04 17.62
C GLN A 229 2.47 9.74 16.62
N ASP A 230 2.32 11.06 16.76
CA ASP A 230 1.77 12.02 15.80
C ASP A 230 2.35 11.92 14.38
N LEU A 231 3.37 11.09 14.18
CA LEU A 231 3.93 10.73 12.87
C LEU A 231 3.67 9.31 12.36
N CYS A 232 3.01 8.35 13.05
CA CYS A 232 2.83 6.99 12.47
C CYS A 232 1.69 6.82 11.44
N ALA A 233 1.98 6.68 10.14
CA ALA A 233 0.99 6.53 9.07
C ALA A 233 0.22 5.18 9.06
N GLU A 234 -0.02 4.57 10.22
CA GLU A 234 -0.92 3.44 10.51
C GLU A 234 -0.60 2.11 9.77
N CYS A 235 0.44 2.14 8.94
CA CYS A 235 0.86 1.12 7.97
C CYS A 235 1.38 -0.22 8.52
N GLY A 236 1.43 -0.43 9.85
CA GLY A 236 1.93 -1.68 10.46
C GLY A 236 3.38 -2.09 10.19
N ALA A 237 4.15 -1.37 9.36
CA ALA A 237 5.47 -1.80 8.89
C ALA A 237 6.49 -2.06 10.04
N CYS A 238 6.46 -1.24 11.09
CA CYS A 238 7.33 -1.40 12.25
C CYS A 238 6.92 -2.53 13.21
N TRP A 239 5.66 -2.99 13.16
CA TRP A 239 5.18 -4.18 13.84
C TRP A 239 5.69 -5.44 13.12
N ASN A 240 5.35 -5.56 11.82
CA ASN A 240 5.72 -6.67 10.95
C ASN A 240 7.24 -6.98 10.93
N ILE A 241 8.09 -5.95 10.97
CA ILE A 241 9.55 -6.12 10.88
C ILE A 241 10.23 -6.46 12.23
N CYS A 242 9.51 -6.47 13.36
CA CYS A 242 10.11 -6.61 14.68
C CYS A 242 10.50 -8.08 14.97
N PRO A 243 11.80 -8.44 15.01
CA PRO A 243 12.24 -9.83 15.15
C PRO A 243 12.12 -10.38 16.59
N ALA A 244 11.61 -9.56 17.51
CA ALA A 244 11.38 -9.90 18.91
C ALA A 244 9.91 -9.72 19.31
N GLU A 245 9.02 -9.46 18.33
CA GLU A 245 7.57 -9.25 18.51
C GLU A 245 7.23 -8.15 19.55
N ALA A 246 8.20 -7.27 19.83
CA ALA A 246 8.16 -6.30 20.91
C ALA A 246 7.46 -4.99 20.54
N VAL A 247 6.94 -4.86 19.32
CA VAL A 247 6.17 -3.71 18.88
C VAL A 247 4.70 -4.05 19.02
N GLU A 248 3.93 -3.16 19.66
CA GLU A 248 2.50 -3.33 19.89
C GLU A 248 1.75 -2.31 19.01
N LEU A 249 0.70 -2.79 18.34
CA LEU A 249 0.00 -2.11 17.26
C LEU A 249 -1.52 -2.32 17.46
N ASP A 250 -2.21 -1.28 17.92
CA ASP A 250 -3.66 -1.29 18.15
C ASP A 250 -4.38 -0.37 17.17
N GLU A 251 -5.71 -0.55 17.01
CA GLU A 251 -6.53 0.45 16.33
C GLU A 251 -6.59 1.76 17.15
N PRO A 252 -6.61 2.94 16.49
CA PRO A 252 -6.82 4.20 17.17
C PRO A 252 -8.27 4.29 17.67
N SER A 253 -8.54 5.16 18.65
CA SER A 253 -9.92 5.48 19.03
C SER A 253 -10.74 5.93 17.81
N GLY A 254 -11.99 5.46 17.71
CA GLY A 254 -12.83 5.70 16.52
C GLY A 254 -12.92 7.19 16.16
N GLY A 255 -12.44 7.54 14.96
CA GLY A 255 -12.37 8.92 14.47
C GLY A 255 -11.09 9.71 14.83
N THR A 256 -10.10 9.07 15.46
CA THR A 256 -8.78 9.70 15.78
C THR A 256 -7.60 9.07 15.02
N GLY A 257 -7.85 8.21 14.03
CA GLY A 257 -6.83 7.69 13.12
C GLY A 257 -6.57 8.60 11.91
N VAL A 258 -5.88 8.10 10.89
CA VAL A 258 -5.55 8.87 9.67
C VAL A 258 -6.82 9.25 8.90
N VAL A 259 -7.16 10.54 8.94
CA VAL A 259 -8.33 11.09 8.25
C VAL A 259 -7.98 11.40 6.79
N PHE A 260 -8.29 10.47 5.89
CA PHE A 260 -8.22 10.70 4.45
C PHE A 260 -9.33 11.66 3.99
N THR A 261 -9.07 12.96 3.99
CA THR A 261 -9.96 13.97 3.40
C THR A 261 -9.92 13.90 1.87
N PHE A 262 -10.87 13.18 1.28
CA PHE A 262 -11.12 13.24 -0.16
C PHE A 262 -11.96 14.48 -0.50
N GLY A 263 -11.46 15.29 -1.45
CA GLY A 263 -12.21 16.34 -2.14
C GLY A 263 -12.59 15.91 -3.55
#